data_AF-A0A7C3CVX4-F1
#
_entry.id   AF-A0A7C3CVX4-F1
#
_cell.length_a   1.000
_cell.length_b   1.000
_cell.length_c   1.000
_cell.angle_alpha   90.00
_cell.angle_beta   90.00
_cell.angle_gamma   90.00
#
_symmetry.space_group_name_H-M   'P 1'
#
loop_
_entity.id
_entity.type
_entity.pdbx_description
1 polymer ?
#
loop_
_entity_poly.entity_id
_entity_poly.type
_entity_poly.pdbx_seq_one_letter_code
_entity_poly.pdbx_strand_id
1 'polypeptide(L)'
;MTESERVISGSAQPASVGAVTQQLMTLARLYQQGQASEVMDRTLSKLLSYESTVCRAQLDRLRADLAEFEQKYGLSSAEFYRRFQSGQTDDRMDYVEWASLVQMADNFSFHR
;
A
#
# COMPACT_ATOMS: atom_id res chain seq x y z
N MET A 1 -39.63 11.85 26.90
CA MET A 1 -39.86 10.48 27.43
C MET A 1 -40.24 9.64 26.22
N THR A 2 -39.38 8.88 25.57
CA THR A 2 -38.20 8.05 25.91
C THR A 2 -37.22 8.15 24.73
N GLU A 3 -35.96 8.55 24.91
CA GLU A 3 -34.82 7.66 25.18
C GLU A 3 -34.86 6.39 24.31
N SER A 4 -34.25 6.45 23.13
CA SER A 4 -33.83 5.26 22.38
C SER A 4 -32.52 5.57 21.65
N GLU A 5 -31.48 5.06 22.28
CA GLU A 5 -30.28 4.49 21.66
C GLU A 5 -29.30 5.46 20.99
N ARG A 6 -28.37 5.90 21.85
CA ARG A 6 -26.97 6.09 21.51
C ARG A 6 -26.44 4.88 20.74
N VAL A 7 -26.36 4.97 19.42
CA VAL A 7 -25.47 4.12 18.64
C VAL A 7 -24.06 4.68 18.79
N ILE A 8 -23.40 4.27 19.88
CA ILE A 8 -21.95 4.33 20.00
C ILE A 8 -21.41 3.20 19.12
N SER A 9 -21.23 3.46 17.82
CA SER A 9 -20.27 2.70 17.03
C SER A 9 -18.94 3.46 17.06
N GLY A 10 -18.17 3.17 18.10
CA GLY A 10 -16.78 3.55 18.18
C GLY A 10 -16.01 2.80 17.10
N SER A 11 -15.72 3.49 16.00
CA SER A 11 -14.64 3.13 15.07
C SER A 11 -13.31 3.35 15.78
N ALA A 12 -12.92 2.41 16.63
CA ALA A 12 -11.63 2.38 17.30
C ALA A 12 -10.52 2.03 16.29
N GLN A 13 -10.18 2.93 15.36
CA GLN A 13 -9.03 2.71 14.47
C GLN A 13 -8.24 3.90 13.89
N PRO A 14 -8.36 5.17 14.33
CA PRO A 14 -7.34 6.20 14.00
C PRO A 14 -6.28 6.43 15.09
N ALA A 15 -6.41 5.83 16.29
CA ALA A 15 -5.55 6.16 17.44
C ALA A 15 -4.11 5.62 17.33
N SER A 16 -3.85 4.55 16.55
CA SER A 16 -2.51 3.93 16.46
C SER A 16 -1.58 4.65 15.47
N VAL A 17 -2.07 5.04 14.30
CA VAL A 17 -1.26 5.71 13.27
C VAL A 17 -0.84 7.12 13.73
N GLY A 18 -1.72 7.83 14.44
CA GLY A 18 -1.41 9.14 15.02
C GLY A 18 -0.30 9.07 16.07
N ALA A 19 -0.33 8.06 16.94
CA ALA A 19 0.69 7.86 17.97
C ALA A 19 2.06 7.52 17.36
N VAL A 20 2.10 6.63 16.36
CA VAL A 20 3.34 6.28 15.65
C VAL A 20 3.91 7.49 14.90
N THR A 21 3.06 8.27 14.23
CA THR A 21 3.45 9.52 13.56
C THR A 21 4.09 10.50 14.55
N GLN A 22 3.48 10.66 15.73
CA GLN A 22 4.02 11.54 16.78
C GLN A 22 5.37 11.07 17.31
N GLN A 23 5.55 9.75 17.47
CA GLN A 23 6.84 9.16 17.84
C GLN A 23 7.89 9.42 16.77
N LEU A 24 7.57 9.21 15.49
CA LEU A 24 8.48 9.50 14.37
C LEU A 24 8.89 10.97 14.32
N MET A 25 7.95 11.90 14.50
CA MET A 25 8.25 13.34 14.57
C MET A 25 9.17 13.68 15.74
N THR A 26 8.99 13.02 16.88
CA THR A 26 9.85 13.21 18.06
C THR A 26 11.26 12.69 17.76
N LEU A 27 11.39 11.51 17.15
CA LEU A 27 12.69 10.95 16.74
C LEU A 27 13.37 11.85 15.70
N ALA A 28 12.64 12.37 14.72
CA ALA A 28 13.17 13.30 13.71
C ALA A 28 13.72 14.59 14.36
N ARG A 29 13.04 15.11 15.39
CA ARG A 29 13.50 16.28 16.14
C ARG A 29 14.79 16.01 16.91
N LEU A 30 14.90 14.85 17.57
CA LEU A 30 16.12 14.44 18.27
C LEU A 30 17.32 14.31 17.32
N TYR A 31 17.08 13.81 16.11
CA TYR A 31 18.08 13.80 15.03
C TYR A 31 18.57 15.20 14.67
N GLN A 32 17.64 16.13 14.43
CA GLN A 32 17.96 17.51 14.05
C GLN A 32 18.75 18.25 15.14
N GLN A 33 18.55 17.88 16.40
CA GLN A 33 19.25 18.45 17.56
C GLN A 33 20.65 17.84 17.79
N GLY A 34 21.09 16.91 16.93
CA GLY A 34 22.40 16.24 17.06
C GLY A 34 22.47 15.24 18.22
N GLN A 35 21.32 14.86 18.79
CA GLN A 35 21.23 13.94 19.93
C GLN A 35 20.99 12.48 19.50
N ALA A 36 21.02 12.19 18.20
CA ALA A 36 20.88 10.83 17.71
C ALA A 36 22.12 9.99 18.04
N SER A 37 21.90 8.84 18.66
CA SER A 37 22.92 7.82 18.88
C SER A 37 23.22 7.06 17.58
N GLU A 38 24.46 6.59 17.39
CA GLU A 38 24.82 5.67 16.28
C GLU A 38 23.92 4.41 16.24
N VAL A 39 23.47 3.94 17.40
CA VAL A 39 22.54 2.80 17.48
C VAL A 39 21.20 3.15 16.84
N MET A 40 20.75 4.39 17.01
CA MET A 40 19.51 4.89 16.42
C MET A 40 19.63 4.99 14.90
N ASP A 41 20.78 5.42 14.38
CA ASP A 41 21.06 5.53 12.94
C ASP A 41 21.08 4.18 12.25
N ARG A 42 21.78 3.24 12.86
CA ARG A 42 21.81 1.85 12.40
C ARG A 42 20.44 1.19 12.45
N THR A 43 19.64 1.47 13.48
CA THR A 43 18.31 0.88 13.62
C THR A 43 17.34 1.45 12.59
N LEU A 44 17.33 2.78 12.42
CA LEU A 44 16.47 3.43 11.42
C LEU A 44 16.84 3.00 10.00
N SER A 45 18.13 2.97 9.69
CA SER A 45 18.63 2.50 8.38
C SER A 45 18.24 1.06 8.09
N LYS A 46 18.34 0.16 9.09
CA LYS A 46 17.92 -1.24 8.95
C LYS A 46 16.41 -1.36 8.76
N LEU A 47 15.62 -0.61 9.52
CA LEU A 47 14.16 -0.63 9.40
C LEU A 47 13.73 -0.15 8.01
N LEU A 48 14.26 0.99 7.55
CA LEU A 48 13.96 1.51 6.21
C LEU A 48 14.40 0.54 5.10
N SER A 49 15.56 -0.09 5.25
CA SER A 49 16.04 -1.08 4.28
C SER A 49 15.14 -2.32 4.24
N TYR A 50 14.69 -2.78 5.41
CA TYR A 50 13.75 -3.90 5.52
C TYR A 50 12.41 -3.58 4.87
N GLU A 51 11.79 -2.44 5.23
CA GLU A 51 10.51 -2.01 4.64
C GLU A 51 10.62 -1.83 3.11
N SER A 52 11.74 -1.25 2.63
CA SER A 52 11.98 -1.13 1.19
C SER A 52 12.11 -2.49 0.51
N THR A 53 12.77 -3.45 1.15
CA THR A 53 12.94 -4.81 0.63
C THR A 53 11.60 -5.55 0.56
N VAL A 54 10.79 -5.45 1.61
CA VAL A 54 9.45 -6.06 1.66
C VAL A 54 8.55 -5.48 0.57
N CYS A 55 8.49 -4.15 0.46
CA CYS A 55 7.69 -3.47 -0.56
C CYS A 55 8.14 -3.82 -1.98
N ARG A 56 9.46 -3.90 -2.23
CA ARG A 56 10.00 -4.36 -3.52
C ARG A 56 9.60 -5.80 -3.83
N ALA A 57 9.72 -6.71 -2.86
CA ALA A 57 9.35 -8.11 -3.06
C ALA A 57 7.84 -8.27 -3.38
N GLN A 58 6.98 -7.46 -2.74
CA GLN A 58 5.55 -7.42 -3.04
C GLN A 58 5.28 -6.91 -4.47
N LEU A 59 5.94 -5.82 -4.86
CA LEU A 59 5.85 -5.28 -6.22
C LEU A 59 6.35 -6.27 -7.28
N ASP A 60 7.45 -6.97 -7.02
CA ASP A 60 8.01 -7.93 -7.96
C ASP A 60 7.10 -9.15 -8.12
N ARG A 61 6.48 -9.62 -7.03
CA ARG A 61 5.45 -10.67 -7.10
C ARG A 61 4.26 -10.22 -7.94
N LEU A 62 3.74 -9.03 -7.68
CA LEU A 62 2.60 -8.50 -8.41
C LEU A 62 2.89 -8.33 -9.91
N ARG A 63 4.11 -7.91 -10.25
CA ARG A 63 4.58 -7.85 -11.65
C ARG A 63 4.68 -9.22 -12.30
N ALA A 64 5.12 -10.24 -11.56
CA ALA A 64 5.16 -11.60 -12.06
C ALA A 64 3.73 -12.11 -12.34
N ASP A 65 2.81 -11.92 -11.39
CA ASP A 65 1.40 -12.30 -11.56
C ASP A 65 0.77 -11.58 -12.77
N LEU A 66 1.04 -10.27 -12.93
CA LEU A 66 0.59 -9.51 -14.11
C LEU A 66 1.18 -10.04 -15.42
N ALA A 67 2.46 -10.40 -15.44
CA ALA A 67 3.12 -10.93 -16.63
C ALA A 67 2.49 -12.25 -17.12
N GLU A 68 2.00 -13.10 -16.20
CA GLU A 68 1.27 -14.31 -16.57
C GLU A 68 -0.03 -14.00 -17.32
N PHE A 69 -0.79 -13.00 -16.86
CA PHE A 69 -1.99 -12.54 -17.56
C PHE A 69 -1.66 -11.89 -18.92
N GLU A 70 -0.62 -11.06 -18.98
CA GLU A 70 -0.17 -10.44 -20.22
C GLU A 70 0.21 -11.48 -21.27
N GLN A 71 0.92 -12.53 -20.85
CA GLN A 71 1.29 -13.64 -21.72
C GLN A 71 0.06 -14.48 -22.13
N LYS A 72 -0.85 -14.77 -21.19
CA LYS A 72 -2.06 -15.56 -21.43
C LYS A 72 -2.99 -14.91 -22.45
N TYR A 73 -3.13 -13.59 -22.41
CA TYR A 73 -4.06 -12.85 -23.26
C TYR A 73 -3.39 -12.06 -24.39
N GLY A 74 -2.06 -12.02 -24.44
CA GLY A 74 -1.29 -11.29 -25.46
C GLY A 74 -1.52 -9.78 -25.43
N LEU A 75 -1.86 -9.23 -24.27
CA LEU A 75 -2.24 -7.83 -24.08
C LEU A 75 -1.46 -7.26 -22.89
N SER A 76 -0.92 -6.05 -23.00
CA SER A 76 -0.30 -5.41 -21.84
C SER A 76 -1.35 -5.06 -20.78
N SER A 77 -0.96 -5.10 -19.50
CA SER A 77 -1.83 -4.78 -18.38
C SER A 77 -2.40 -3.36 -18.47
N ALA A 78 -1.60 -2.42 -18.97
CA ALA A 78 -2.04 -1.04 -19.20
C ALA A 78 -3.14 -0.95 -20.27
N GLU A 79 -3.00 -1.69 -21.38
CA GLU A 79 -4.00 -1.71 -22.44
C GLU A 79 -5.27 -2.45 -21.99
N PHE A 80 -5.10 -3.58 -21.30
CA PHE A 80 -6.19 -4.31 -20.68
C PHE A 80 -7.00 -3.40 -19.75
N TYR A 81 -6.34 -2.70 -18.83
CA TYR A 81 -6.99 -1.87 -17.82
C TYR A 81 -7.76 -0.69 -18.45
N ARG A 82 -7.22 -0.07 -19.50
CA ARG A 82 -7.95 0.95 -20.29
C ARG A 82 -9.24 0.39 -20.88
N ARG A 83 -9.18 -0.79 -21.50
CA ARG A 83 -10.37 -1.45 -22.07
C ARG A 83 -11.36 -1.85 -20.99
N PHE A 84 -10.88 -2.34 -19.85
CA PHE A 84 -11.68 -2.73 -18.70
C PHE A 84 -12.48 -1.56 -18.14
N GLN A 85 -11.82 -0.42 -17.90
CA GLN A 85 -12.48 0.81 -17.45
C GLN A 85 -13.51 1.36 -18.45
N SER A 86 -13.28 1.15 -19.75
CA SER A 86 -14.22 1.56 -20.80
C SER A 86 -15.41 0.60 -21.01
N GLY A 87 -15.49 -0.49 -20.25
CA GLY A 87 -16.54 -1.51 -20.41
C GLY A 87 -16.42 -2.34 -21.69
N GLN A 88 -15.22 -2.36 -22.32
CA GLN A 88 -14.96 -3.11 -23.56
C GLN A 88 -14.40 -4.52 -23.29
N THR A 89 -14.39 -4.93 -22.03
CA THR A 89 -13.95 -6.27 -21.60
C THR A 89 -15.12 -7.11 -21.17
N ASP A 90 -14.96 -8.42 -21.29
CA ASP A 90 -15.92 -9.43 -20.85
C ASP A 90 -15.97 -9.51 -19.30
N ASP A 91 -17.06 -10.00 -18.72
CA ASP A 91 -17.25 -10.11 -17.26
C ASP A 91 -16.62 -11.39 -16.68
N ARG A 92 -15.55 -11.87 -17.32
CA ARG A 92 -14.86 -13.08 -16.89
C ARG A 92 -14.14 -12.83 -15.57
N MET A 93 -14.22 -13.81 -14.68
CA MET A 93 -13.57 -13.74 -13.36
C MET A 93 -12.07 -13.40 -13.47
N ASP A 94 -11.37 -13.97 -14.45
CA ASP A 94 -9.95 -13.68 -14.74
C ASP A 94 -9.69 -12.19 -15.05
N TYR A 95 -10.63 -11.48 -15.67
CA TYR A 95 -10.48 -10.05 -15.97
C TYR A 95 -10.68 -9.19 -14.73
N VAL A 96 -11.60 -9.57 -13.84
CA VAL A 96 -11.79 -8.90 -12.55
C VAL A 96 -10.56 -9.08 -11.67
N GLU A 97 -9.99 -10.29 -11.65
CA GLU A 97 -8.75 -10.59 -10.94
C GLU A 97 -7.58 -9.76 -11.50
N TRP A 98 -7.38 -9.78 -12.82
CA TRP A 98 -6.33 -9.02 -13.47
C TRP A 98 -6.47 -7.51 -13.21
N ALA A 99 -7.68 -6.95 -13.32
CA ALA A 99 -7.93 -5.54 -13.06
C ALA A 99 -7.63 -5.15 -11.60
N SER A 100 -7.89 -6.06 -10.67
CA SER A 100 -7.55 -5.87 -9.25
C SER A 100 -6.04 -5.82 -9.03
N LEU A 101 -5.29 -6.71 -9.68
CA LEU A 101 -3.82 -6.74 -9.60
C LEU A 101 -3.18 -5.49 -10.20
N VAL A 102 -3.70 -4.99 -11.33
CA VAL A 102 -3.23 -3.73 -11.93
C VAL A 102 -3.44 -2.56 -10.97
N GLN A 103 -4.62 -2.48 -10.35
CA GLN A 103 -4.93 -1.44 -9.38
C GLN A 103 -4.02 -1.49 -8.15
N MET A 104 -3.72 -2.69 -7.66
CA MET A 104 -2.76 -2.87 -6.57
C MET A 104 -1.38 -2.36 -6.98
N ALA A 105 -0.93 -2.65 -8.21
CA ALA A 105 0.41 -2.26 -8.68
C ALA A 105 0.55 -0.75 -8.79
N ASP A 106 -0.49 -0.10 -9.31
CA ASP A 106 -0.56 1.36 -9.40
C ASP A 106 -0.51 2.03 -8.02
N ASN A 107 -1.22 1.49 -7.02
CA ASN A 107 -1.20 2.01 -5.65
C ASN A 107 0.20 1.99 -5.02
N PHE A 108 0.96 0.91 -5.23
CA PHE A 108 2.34 0.82 -4.74
C PHE A 108 3.31 1.73 -5.52
N SER A 109 2.99 2.07 -6.78
CA SER A 109 3.81 2.98 -7.59
C SER A 109 3.66 4.45 -7.18
N PHE A 110 2.48 4.88 -6.73
CA PHE A 110 2.16 6.28 -6.39
C PHE A 110 2.64 6.69 -4.99
N HIS A 111 2.86 5.73 -4.08
CA HIS A 111 3.36 5.99 -2.73
C HIS A 111 4.89 6.13 -2.64
N ARG A 112 5.57 6.40 -3.77
CA ARG A 112 7.03 6.59 -3.84
C ARG A 112 7.40 8.03 -4.15
#